data_AF-A0AB73I2R3-F1
#
_entry.id   AF-A0AB73I2R3-F1
#
_cell.length_a   1.000
_cell.length_b   1.000
_cell.length_c   1.000
_cell.angle_alpha   90.00
_cell.angle_beta   90.00
_cell.angle_gamma   90.00
#
_symmetry.space_group_name_H-M   'P 1'
#
loop_
_entity.id
_entity.type
_entity.pdbx_description
1 polymer ?
#
loop_
_entity_poly.entity_id
_entity_poly.type
_entity_poly.pdbx_seq_one_letter_code
_entity_poly.pdbx_strand_id
1 'polypeptide(L)'
;MDDHPMIEQRLSDLWDAGRPFEACRGQYSGTLIVLASGPSAADFPIERYRHVPMVAMNGSIVRFAETGIRPLFYLCDDRGFVRLRLPLVRQGIELAQHAALGSGALEVLLESAPEVIDGQSVYLMQRTNRPLGGEELSDRRYAWSVRKDPDLECRFSLWRQKPNRIGFSRNLAKGYFGGRTIPYAALQLGYHLGFSNIVLVGVDMGTGTQPGRFYEQGDAALPSRLDEDYDDYILPSFELVAERVVGPHFRVFGLSQSSRLPERLVPRLSLDQLDALLAAS
;
A
#
# COMPACT_ATOMS: atom_id res chain seq x y z
N MET A 1 -11.91 30.93 -6.87
CA MET A 1 -13.02 30.16 -7.45
C MET A 1 -13.14 28.91 -6.61
N ASP A 2 -14.35 28.37 -6.46
CA ASP A 2 -14.51 27.09 -5.77
C ASP A 2 -14.05 25.99 -6.73
N ASP A 3 -12.79 25.56 -6.57
CA ASP A 3 -12.17 24.56 -7.46
C ASP A 3 -12.67 23.13 -7.12
N HIS A 4 -13.50 22.98 -6.09
CA HIS A 4 -14.01 21.71 -5.58
C HIS A 4 -14.76 20.87 -6.64
N PRO A 5 -15.65 21.42 -7.48
CA PRO A 5 -16.32 20.64 -8.52
C PRO A 5 -15.35 20.13 -9.60
N MET A 6 -14.27 20.86 -9.86
CA MET A 6 -13.24 20.45 -10.83
C MET A 6 -12.38 19.31 -10.28
N ILE A 7 -12.05 19.35 -8.98
CA ILE A 7 -11.29 18.29 -8.30
C ILE A 7 -12.11 17.00 -8.25
N GLU A 8 -13.39 17.06 -7.87
CA GLU A 8 -14.27 15.89 -7.86
C GLU A 8 -14.36 15.22 -9.23
N GLN A 9 -14.55 16.01 -10.30
CA GLN A 9 -14.58 15.47 -11.65
C GLN A 9 -13.25 14.79 -12.01
N ARG A 10 -12.12 15.43 -11.70
CA ARG A 10 -10.79 14.87 -11.98
C ARG A 10 -10.50 13.59 -11.19
N LEU A 11 -10.96 13.49 -9.95
CA LEU A 11 -10.90 12.25 -9.18
C LEU A 11 -11.78 11.18 -9.85
N SER A 12 -13.01 11.52 -10.25
CA SER A 12 -13.90 10.60 -10.96
C SER A 12 -13.27 10.08 -12.26
N ASP A 13 -12.64 10.95 -13.04
CA ASP A 13 -11.96 10.61 -14.29
C ASP A 13 -10.72 9.72 -14.08
N LEU A 14 -9.99 9.92 -12.97
CA LEU A 14 -8.84 9.07 -12.62
C LEU A 14 -9.26 7.72 -12.03
N TRP A 15 -10.40 7.65 -11.35
CA TRP A 15 -10.96 6.39 -10.90
C TRP A 15 -11.55 5.59 -12.05
N ASP A 16 -12.33 6.26 -12.90
CA ASP A 16 -12.96 5.73 -14.09
C ASP A 16 -13.62 4.35 -13.90
N ALA A 17 -14.43 4.24 -12.84
CA ALA A 17 -15.08 3.00 -12.41
C ALA A 17 -14.11 1.82 -12.21
N GLY A 18 -12.87 2.10 -11.83
CA GLY A 18 -11.81 1.11 -11.60
C GLY A 18 -11.15 0.58 -12.88
N ARG A 19 -11.49 1.09 -14.07
CA ARG A 19 -10.94 0.61 -15.36
C ARG A 19 -9.41 0.65 -15.44
N PRO A 20 -8.70 1.69 -14.93
CA PRO A 20 -7.24 1.67 -14.92
C PRO A 20 -6.66 0.47 -14.19
N PHE A 21 -7.21 0.14 -13.01
CA PHE A 21 -6.77 -1.07 -12.28
C PHE A 21 -7.18 -2.34 -13.02
N GLU A 22 -8.40 -2.45 -13.54
CA GLU A 22 -8.80 -3.64 -14.30
C GLU A 22 -7.87 -3.88 -15.51
N ALA A 23 -7.41 -2.81 -16.17
CA ALA A 23 -6.50 -2.91 -17.30
C ALA A 23 -5.16 -3.59 -16.94
N CYS A 24 -4.64 -3.38 -15.73
CA CYS A 24 -3.36 -3.97 -15.27
C CYS A 24 -3.52 -5.24 -14.42
N ARG A 25 -4.75 -5.76 -14.29
CA ARG A 25 -5.04 -6.95 -13.48
C ARG A 25 -4.35 -8.19 -14.06
N GLY A 26 -3.63 -8.93 -13.23
CA GLY A 26 -2.99 -10.20 -13.62
C GLY A 26 -1.93 -10.09 -14.72
N GLN A 27 -1.39 -8.89 -15.00
CA GLN A 27 -0.38 -8.69 -16.04
C GLN A 27 1.05 -9.10 -15.62
N TYR A 28 1.25 -9.36 -14.35
CA TYR A 28 2.56 -9.68 -13.76
C TYR A 28 2.55 -11.06 -13.13
N SER A 29 3.75 -11.57 -12.83
CA SER A 29 3.96 -12.86 -12.18
C SER A 29 5.27 -12.84 -11.39
N GLY A 30 5.54 -13.92 -10.66
CA GLY A 30 6.77 -14.05 -9.87
C GLY A 30 6.73 -13.24 -8.58
N THR A 31 7.81 -12.49 -8.29
CA THR A 31 8.05 -11.83 -7.01
C THR A 31 7.97 -10.31 -7.13
N LEU A 32 7.30 -9.66 -6.18
CA LEU A 32 7.30 -8.21 -5.99
C LEU A 32 7.96 -7.83 -4.66
N ILE A 33 8.88 -6.88 -4.70
CA ILE A 33 9.48 -6.31 -3.49
C ILE A 33 8.71 -5.05 -3.11
N VAL A 34 8.23 -4.98 -1.87
CA VAL A 34 7.54 -3.81 -1.33
C VAL A 34 8.47 -3.12 -0.35
N LEU A 35 8.99 -1.96 -0.75
CA LEU A 35 9.89 -1.15 0.07
C LEU A 35 9.09 -0.13 0.87
N ALA A 36 9.00 -0.35 2.17
CA ALA A 36 8.41 0.57 3.14
C ALA A 36 9.49 1.44 3.79
N SER A 37 9.10 2.21 4.81
CA SER A 37 9.94 3.27 5.38
C SER A 37 10.54 2.96 6.75
N GLY A 38 10.37 1.74 7.28
CA GLY A 38 10.94 1.38 8.56
C GLY A 38 12.48 1.40 8.57
N PRO A 39 13.12 1.60 9.72
CA PRO A 39 14.58 1.62 9.86
C PRO A 39 15.30 0.44 9.21
N SER A 40 14.75 -0.78 9.23
CA SER A 40 15.39 -1.96 8.61
C SER A 40 15.53 -1.86 7.09
N ALA A 41 14.81 -0.94 6.45
CA ALA A 41 14.99 -0.69 5.03
C ALA A 41 16.35 -0.07 4.75
N ALA A 42 16.93 0.72 5.66
CA ALA A 42 18.07 1.61 5.40
C ALA A 42 19.23 0.94 4.65
N ASP A 43 19.57 -0.30 5.04
CA ASP A 43 20.70 -1.04 4.48
C ASP A 43 20.29 -2.08 3.43
N PHE A 44 19.03 -2.10 3.00
CA PHE A 44 18.58 -3.02 1.94
C PHE A 44 19.37 -2.77 0.64
N PRO A 45 20.05 -3.79 0.06
CA PRO A 45 20.91 -3.60 -1.12
C PRO A 45 20.06 -3.57 -2.40
N ILE A 46 19.40 -2.45 -2.65
CA ILE A 46 18.40 -2.31 -3.71
C ILE A 46 18.95 -2.63 -5.12
N GLU A 47 20.21 -2.29 -5.38
CA GLU A 47 20.87 -2.53 -6.67
C GLU A 47 21.08 -4.02 -6.98
N ARG A 48 21.24 -4.86 -5.93
CA ARG A 48 21.31 -6.33 -6.08
C ARG A 48 20.03 -6.88 -6.71
N TYR A 49 18.89 -6.28 -6.37
CA TYR A 49 17.56 -6.74 -6.77
C TYR A 49 16.95 -5.90 -7.90
N ARG A 50 17.75 -5.12 -8.64
CA ARG A 50 17.25 -4.19 -9.69
C ARG A 50 16.42 -4.84 -10.81
N HIS A 51 16.53 -6.15 -10.97
CA HIS A 51 15.79 -6.94 -11.96
C HIS A 51 14.41 -7.39 -11.47
N VAL A 52 14.14 -7.24 -10.17
CA VAL A 52 12.86 -7.58 -9.54
C VAL A 52 11.98 -6.34 -9.49
N PRO A 53 10.70 -6.41 -9.89
CA PRO A 53 9.77 -5.29 -9.73
C PRO A 53 9.66 -4.85 -8.27
N MET A 54 9.60 -3.53 -8.06
CA MET A 54 9.53 -2.95 -6.72
C MET A 54 8.37 -1.95 -6.58
N VAL A 55 7.77 -1.88 -5.41
CA VAL A 55 6.85 -0.81 -5.00
C VAL A 55 7.54 0.07 -3.99
N ALA A 56 7.52 1.38 -4.24
CA ALA A 56 7.86 2.40 -3.28
C ALA A 56 6.58 3.00 -2.67
N MET A 57 6.70 3.60 -1.49
CA MET A 57 5.62 4.31 -0.83
C MET A 57 6.11 5.43 0.08
N ASN A 58 5.37 6.55 0.14
CA ASN A 58 5.73 7.73 0.93
C ASN A 58 7.24 8.06 0.77
N GLY A 59 7.98 8.34 1.85
CA GLY A 59 9.39 8.68 1.71
C GLY A 59 10.34 7.50 1.46
N SER A 60 9.85 6.25 1.32
CA SER A 60 10.74 5.16 0.88
C SER A 60 11.32 5.41 -0.52
N ILE A 61 10.70 6.29 -1.30
CA ILE A 61 11.17 6.72 -2.63
C ILE A 61 12.61 7.25 -2.61
N VAL A 62 13.06 7.82 -1.48
CA VAL A 62 14.42 8.34 -1.34
C VAL A 62 15.47 7.27 -1.65
N ARG A 63 15.17 5.98 -1.42
CA ARG A 63 16.08 4.86 -1.73
C ARG A 63 16.25 4.55 -3.21
N PHE A 64 15.37 5.07 -4.05
CA PHE A 64 15.45 4.89 -5.50
C PHE A 64 16.19 6.04 -6.18
N ALA A 65 16.37 7.17 -5.48
CA ALA A 65 17.13 8.32 -5.99
C ALA A 65 18.53 7.85 -6.41
N GLU A 66 18.98 8.28 -7.59
CA GLU A 66 20.35 8.05 -8.10
C GLU A 66 20.73 6.58 -8.37
N THR A 67 19.84 5.62 -8.11
CA THR A 67 20.07 4.18 -8.40
C THR A 67 19.83 3.80 -9.87
N GLY A 68 19.09 4.63 -10.61
CA GLY A 68 18.55 4.33 -11.94
C GLY A 68 17.43 3.28 -11.95
N ILE A 69 16.95 2.84 -10.77
CA ILE A 69 15.85 1.88 -10.64
C ILE A 69 14.54 2.66 -10.55
N ARG A 70 13.57 2.31 -11.40
CA ARG A 70 12.22 2.89 -11.37
C ARG A 70 11.26 1.93 -10.69
N PRO A 71 10.63 2.31 -9.55
CA PRO A 71 9.57 1.53 -8.95
C PRO A 71 8.46 1.25 -9.98
N LEU A 72 7.90 0.05 -9.95
CA LEU A 72 6.72 -0.29 -10.73
C LEU A 72 5.52 0.58 -10.31
N PHE A 73 5.30 0.70 -9.00
CA PHE A 73 4.35 1.64 -8.41
C PHE A 73 4.98 2.47 -7.29
N TYR A 74 4.57 3.73 -7.21
CA TYR A 74 4.69 4.56 -6.01
C TYR A 74 3.33 4.71 -5.32
N LEU A 75 3.23 4.41 -4.03
CA LEU A 75 1.97 4.49 -3.25
C LEU A 75 1.96 5.63 -2.25
N CYS A 76 0.84 6.36 -2.18
CA CYS A 76 0.62 7.37 -1.13
C CYS A 76 -0.87 7.54 -0.81
N ASP A 77 -1.28 7.27 0.44
CA ASP A 77 -2.68 7.42 0.90
C ASP A 77 -2.83 8.49 2.01
N ASP A 78 -1.71 9.03 2.51
CA ASP A 78 -1.68 9.92 3.66
C ASP A 78 -1.78 11.39 3.23
N ARG A 79 -2.92 12.04 3.55
CA ARG A 79 -3.16 13.48 3.32
C ARG A 79 -2.08 14.36 3.95
N GLY A 80 -1.70 14.05 5.20
CA GLY A 80 -0.69 14.79 5.94
C GLY A 80 0.69 14.65 5.30
N PHE A 81 1.03 13.47 4.79
CA PHE A 81 2.27 13.27 4.04
C PHE A 81 2.31 14.13 2.78
N VAL A 82 1.22 14.21 2.01
CA VAL A 82 1.17 15.11 0.83
C VAL A 82 1.35 16.57 1.24
N ARG A 83 0.67 17.03 2.29
CA ARG A 83 0.79 18.42 2.78
C ARG A 83 2.19 18.78 3.25
N LEU A 84 2.84 17.87 3.98
CA LEU A 84 4.08 18.16 4.71
C LEU A 84 5.35 17.70 3.98
N ARG A 85 5.21 16.84 2.97
CA ARG A 85 6.31 16.21 2.23
C ARG A 85 6.06 16.17 0.72
N LEU A 86 5.37 17.19 0.18
CA LEU A 86 5.08 17.32 -1.26
C LEU A 86 6.29 17.06 -2.17
N PRO A 87 7.53 17.53 -1.87
CA PRO A 87 8.69 17.20 -2.72
C PRO A 87 8.96 15.70 -2.86
N LEU A 88 8.76 14.91 -1.81
CA LEU A 88 8.90 13.46 -1.87
C LEU A 88 7.76 12.81 -2.64
N VAL A 89 6.54 13.35 -2.55
CA VAL A 89 5.40 12.87 -3.34
C VAL A 89 5.63 13.14 -4.84
N ARG A 90 6.09 14.34 -5.19
CA ARG A 90 6.48 14.70 -6.56
C ARG A 90 7.55 13.75 -7.08
N GLN A 91 8.63 13.55 -6.32
CA GLN A 91 9.69 12.60 -6.67
C GLN A 91 9.15 11.18 -6.88
N GLY A 92 8.23 10.72 -6.02
CA GLY A 92 7.57 9.43 -6.16
C GLY A 92 6.81 9.27 -7.46
N ILE A 93 6.03 10.29 -7.83
CA ILE A 93 5.23 10.30 -9.05
C ILE A 93 6.13 10.35 -10.29
N GLU A 94 7.19 11.16 -10.27
CA GLU A 94 8.09 11.34 -11.42
C GLU A 94 9.04 10.15 -11.64
N LEU A 95 9.53 9.50 -10.58
CA LEU A 95 10.47 8.38 -10.70
C LEU A 95 9.80 7.05 -11.03
N ALA A 96 8.62 6.78 -10.46
CA ALA A 96 7.93 5.52 -10.66
C ALA A 96 7.40 5.35 -12.10
N GLN A 97 7.09 4.11 -12.48
CA GLN A 97 6.41 3.84 -13.75
C GLN A 97 4.93 4.22 -13.65
N HIS A 98 4.33 3.93 -12.49
CA HIS A 98 2.98 4.33 -12.14
C HIS A 98 2.96 4.90 -10.72
N ALA A 99 2.06 5.84 -10.44
CA ALA A 99 1.75 6.27 -9.09
C ALA A 99 0.31 5.90 -8.75
N ALA A 100 0.05 5.40 -7.55
CA ALA A 100 -1.29 5.13 -7.08
C ALA A 100 -1.53 5.84 -5.75
N LEU A 101 -2.48 6.78 -5.75
CA LEU A 101 -2.75 7.66 -4.62
C LEU A 101 -4.17 7.45 -4.10
N GLY A 102 -4.33 7.47 -2.78
CA GLY A 102 -5.65 7.47 -2.14
C GLY A 102 -6.45 8.72 -2.47
N SER A 103 -7.79 8.63 -2.46
CA SER A 103 -8.66 9.76 -2.79
C SER A 103 -8.34 11.04 -2.03
N GLY A 104 -8.18 10.96 -0.71
CA GLY A 104 -7.83 12.13 0.09
C GLY A 104 -6.42 12.66 -0.17
N ALA A 105 -5.44 11.79 -0.41
CA ALA A 105 -4.07 12.20 -0.74
C ALA A 105 -4.02 12.89 -2.10
N LEU A 106 -4.72 12.33 -3.08
CA LEU A 106 -4.80 12.90 -4.42
C LEU A 106 -5.59 14.20 -4.42
N GLU A 107 -6.70 14.30 -3.71
CA GLU A 107 -7.44 15.57 -3.52
C GLU A 107 -6.51 16.69 -3.04
N VAL A 108 -5.75 16.45 -1.96
CA VAL A 108 -4.78 17.42 -1.43
C VAL A 108 -3.68 17.75 -2.45
N LEU A 109 -3.23 16.78 -3.24
CA LEU A 109 -2.25 17.01 -4.30
C LEU A 109 -2.83 17.91 -5.40
N LEU A 110 -4.08 17.67 -5.80
CA LEU A 110 -4.78 18.46 -6.81
C LEU A 110 -5.08 19.88 -6.34
N GLU A 111 -5.34 20.09 -5.06
CA GLU A 111 -5.51 21.41 -4.44
C GLU A 111 -4.21 22.23 -4.44
N SER A 112 -3.05 21.58 -4.30
CA SER A 112 -1.78 22.26 -4.00
C SER A 112 -0.77 22.27 -5.15
N ALA A 113 -0.73 21.22 -5.96
CA ALA A 113 0.22 21.05 -7.06
C ALA A 113 -0.38 20.13 -8.17
N PRO A 114 -1.50 20.55 -8.81
CA PRO A 114 -2.19 19.76 -9.81
C PRO A 114 -1.31 19.36 -11.00
N GLU A 115 -0.29 20.15 -11.32
CA GLU A 115 0.62 19.91 -12.43
C GLU A 115 1.56 18.71 -12.21
N VAL A 116 1.71 18.23 -10.97
CA VAL A 116 2.56 17.08 -10.63
C VAL A 116 2.16 15.82 -11.38
N ILE A 117 0.87 15.66 -11.68
CA ILE A 117 0.37 14.43 -12.32
C ILE A 117 0.23 14.56 -13.84
N ASP A 118 0.53 15.73 -14.41
CA ASP A 118 0.37 15.96 -15.84
C ASP A 118 1.40 15.13 -16.63
N GLY A 119 0.90 14.34 -17.59
CA GLY A 119 1.73 13.41 -18.36
C GLY A 119 2.23 12.19 -17.58
N GLN A 120 1.85 12.05 -16.31
CA GLN A 120 2.23 10.92 -15.45
C GLN A 120 1.16 9.84 -15.46
N SER A 121 1.56 8.58 -15.27
CA SER A 121 0.62 7.48 -15.12
C SER A 121 0.14 7.40 -13.67
N VAL A 122 -0.99 8.07 -13.38
CA VAL A 122 -1.54 8.17 -12.03
C VAL A 122 -2.87 7.41 -11.91
N TYR A 123 -2.96 6.60 -10.86
CA TYR A 123 -4.10 5.79 -10.50
C TYR A 123 -4.71 6.35 -9.22
N LEU A 124 -6.04 6.46 -9.19
CA LEU A 124 -6.75 6.78 -7.96
C LEU A 124 -7.13 5.48 -7.24
N MET A 125 -6.57 5.27 -6.05
CA MET A 125 -6.97 4.20 -5.14
C MET A 125 -8.21 4.62 -4.33
N GLN A 126 -9.36 4.04 -4.65
CA GLN A 126 -10.58 4.22 -3.85
C GLN A 126 -10.65 3.17 -2.73
N ARG A 127 -10.93 3.61 -1.51
CA ARG A 127 -11.18 2.67 -0.40
C ARG A 127 -12.52 1.98 -0.58
N THR A 128 -12.56 0.70 -0.23
CA THR A 128 -13.82 -0.04 -0.13
C THR A 128 -14.81 0.67 0.78
N ASN A 129 -16.09 0.69 0.40
CA ASN A 129 -17.16 1.37 1.16
C ASN A 129 -16.92 2.87 1.38
N ARG A 130 -16.10 3.52 0.55
CA ARG A 130 -15.84 4.96 0.56
C ARG A 130 -15.84 5.47 -0.89
N PRO A 131 -16.99 5.41 -1.57
CA PRO A 131 -17.05 5.81 -2.96
C PRO A 131 -16.79 7.32 -3.10
N LEU A 132 -16.21 7.75 -4.23
CA LEU A 132 -16.06 9.19 -4.53
C LEU A 132 -17.40 9.93 -4.60
N GLY A 133 -18.47 9.23 -4.97
CA GLY A 133 -19.83 9.74 -4.96
C GLY A 133 -20.84 8.66 -4.53
N GLY A 134 -21.96 9.10 -3.97
CA GLY A 134 -23.00 8.22 -3.42
C GLY A 134 -22.84 7.94 -1.93
N GLU A 135 -23.67 7.04 -1.41
CA GLU A 135 -23.75 6.78 0.03
C GLU A 135 -22.80 5.68 0.50
N GLU A 136 -22.09 5.96 1.60
CA GLU A 136 -21.38 4.94 2.37
C GLU A 136 -22.38 4.05 3.13
N LEU A 137 -22.18 2.73 3.09
CA LEU A 137 -22.90 1.81 3.98
C LEU A 137 -22.24 1.78 5.35
N SER A 138 -22.98 1.40 6.39
CA SER A 138 -22.32 1.07 7.67
C SER A 138 -21.39 -0.13 7.50
N ASP A 139 -20.27 -0.16 8.24
CA ASP A 139 -19.24 -1.23 8.14
C ASP A 139 -19.86 -2.64 8.15
N ARG A 140 -20.85 -2.86 9.02
CA ARG A 140 -21.58 -4.14 9.12
C ARG A 140 -22.40 -4.45 7.87
N ARG A 141 -23.11 -3.47 7.32
CA ARG A 141 -23.91 -3.65 6.09
C ARG A 141 -22.99 -3.95 4.90
N TYR A 142 -21.87 -3.24 4.80
CA TYR A 142 -20.87 -3.48 3.77
C TYR A 142 -20.21 -4.86 3.89
N ALA A 143 -19.70 -5.21 5.06
CA ALA A 143 -19.09 -6.52 5.31
C ALA A 143 -20.09 -7.66 5.01
N TRP A 144 -21.37 -7.48 5.34
CA TRP A 144 -22.41 -8.41 4.94
C TRP A 144 -22.61 -8.46 3.43
N SER A 145 -22.71 -7.31 2.74
CA SER A 145 -23.00 -7.29 1.30
C SER A 145 -21.92 -7.95 0.46
N VAL A 146 -20.65 -7.85 0.86
CA VAL A 146 -19.51 -8.41 0.10
C VAL A 146 -19.12 -9.84 0.50
N ARG A 147 -19.79 -10.45 1.48
CA ARG A 147 -19.40 -11.78 2.03
C ARG A 147 -19.40 -12.95 1.02
N LYS A 148 -19.99 -12.75 -0.16
CA LYS A 148 -20.04 -13.75 -1.26
C LYS A 148 -19.26 -13.28 -2.50
N ASP A 149 -18.62 -12.11 -2.43
CA ASP A 149 -17.81 -11.61 -3.54
C ASP A 149 -16.48 -12.39 -3.55
N PRO A 150 -16.09 -13.04 -4.66
CA PRO A 150 -14.85 -13.82 -4.73
C PRO A 150 -13.59 -12.95 -4.63
N ASP A 151 -13.69 -11.67 -4.98
CA ASP A 151 -12.56 -10.74 -4.97
C ASP A 151 -12.38 -10.03 -3.63
N LEU A 152 -13.37 -10.09 -2.72
CA LEU A 152 -13.34 -9.33 -1.46
C LEU A 152 -13.45 -10.25 -0.26
N GLU A 153 -12.41 -10.24 0.57
CA GLU A 153 -12.44 -10.83 1.91
C GLU A 153 -12.86 -9.78 2.92
N CYS A 154 -13.80 -10.13 3.79
CA CYS A 154 -14.15 -9.33 4.97
C CYS A 154 -14.31 -10.25 6.18
N ARG A 155 -13.81 -9.82 7.34
CA ARG A 155 -14.31 -10.34 8.62
C ARG A 155 -15.71 -9.76 8.86
N PHE A 156 -16.51 -10.51 9.58
CA PHE A 156 -17.89 -10.12 9.89
C PHE A 156 -18.22 -10.38 11.35
N SER A 157 -18.88 -9.42 11.99
CA SER A 157 -19.42 -9.58 13.35
C SER A 157 -20.70 -8.79 13.51
N LEU A 158 -21.72 -9.43 14.09
CA LEU A 158 -22.98 -8.78 14.46
C LEU A 158 -22.83 -7.88 15.70
N TRP A 159 -21.87 -8.20 16.57
CA TRP A 159 -21.75 -7.65 17.93
C TRP A 159 -20.58 -6.69 18.10
N ARG A 160 -19.53 -6.81 17.28
CA ARG A 160 -18.35 -5.94 17.34
C ARG A 160 -18.22 -5.16 16.04
N GLN A 161 -18.01 -3.85 16.11
CA GLN A 161 -17.86 -3.02 14.92
C GLN A 161 -16.52 -3.27 14.21
N LYS A 162 -15.41 -3.26 14.95
CA LYS A 162 -14.04 -3.28 14.37
C LYS A 162 -13.78 -4.43 13.39
N PRO A 163 -14.19 -5.69 13.63
CA PRO A 163 -14.00 -6.78 12.68
C PRO A 163 -14.59 -6.50 11.30
N ASN A 164 -15.72 -5.78 11.20
CA ASN A 164 -16.35 -5.47 9.92
C ASN A 164 -15.54 -4.48 9.05
N ARG A 165 -14.46 -3.90 9.61
CA ARG A 165 -13.53 -3.01 8.89
C ARG A 165 -12.26 -3.74 8.42
N ILE A 166 -12.11 -5.00 8.81
CA ILE A 166 -10.95 -5.83 8.46
C ILE A 166 -11.29 -6.62 7.19
N GLY A 167 -10.61 -6.28 6.10
CA GLY A 167 -10.84 -6.91 4.81
C GLY A 167 -9.59 -6.88 3.93
N PHE A 168 -9.66 -7.60 2.81
CA PHE A 168 -8.62 -7.65 1.79
C PHE A 168 -9.27 -7.70 0.41
N SER A 169 -8.76 -6.90 -0.53
CA SER A 169 -9.23 -6.92 -1.91
C SER A 169 -8.22 -7.62 -2.81
N ARG A 170 -8.70 -8.62 -3.55
CA ARG A 170 -8.00 -9.29 -4.66
C ARG A 170 -8.18 -8.53 -5.98
N ASN A 171 -9.06 -7.54 -6.02
CA ASN A 171 -9.36 -6.73 -7.20
C ASN A 171 -9.46 -5.25 -6.82
N LEU A 172 -8.41 -4.48 -7.10
CA LEU A 172 -8.35 -3.05 -6.82
C LEU A 172 -9.35 -2.22 -7.63
N ALA A 173 -9.91 -2.73 -8.73
CA ALA A 173 -11.02 -2.07 -9.44
C ALA A 173 -12.30 -2.01 -8.58
N LYS A 174 -12.42 -2.86 -7.55
CA LYS A 174 -13.49 -2.82 -6.54
C LYS A 174 -13.12 -1.99 -5.29
N GLY A 175 -11.93 -1.40 -5.29
CA GLY A 175 -11.35 -0.66 -4.18
C GLY A 175 -10.45 -1.52 -3.29
N TYR A 176 -9.77 -0.87 -2.35
CA TYR A 176 -8.82 -1.50 -1.44
C TYR A 176 -9.17 -1.25 0.04
N PHE A 177 -8.65 -2.11 0.92
CA PHE A 177 -8.74 -1.95 2.36
C PHE A 177 -7.47 -1.30 2.91
N GLY A 178 -7.59 -0.25 3.71
CA GLY A 178 -6.42 0.50 4.15
C GLY A 178 -5.50 -0.23 5.14
N GLY A 179 -6.03 -1.15 5.97
CA GLY A 179 -5.25 -1.86 6.99
C GLY A 179 -4.48 -0.97 7.99
N ARG A 180 -4.73 0.35 7.98
CA ARG A 180 -3.99 1.39 8.72
C ARG A 180 -2.49 1.45 8.41
N THR A 181 -2.06 0.93 7.26
CA THR A 181 -0.65 0.91 6.86
C THR A 181 -0.52 0.74 5.34
N ILE A 182 0.29 1.56 4.68
CA ILE A 182 0.46 1.52 3.21
C ILE A 182 1.01 0.17 2.68
N PRO A 183 1.92 -0.53 3.38
CA PRO A 183 2.31 -1.89 3.03
C PRO A 183 1.12 -2.84 2.84
N TYR A 184 0.03 -2.67 3.58
CA TYR A 184 -1.16 -3.50 3.42
C TYR A 184 -1.94 -3.20 2.13
N ALA A 185 -1.94 -1.94 1.66
CA ALA A 185 -2.43 -1.60 0.33
C ALA A 185 -1.52 -2.18 -0.77
N ALA A 186 -0.19 -2.17 -0.55
CA ALA A 186 0.78 -2.76 -1.48
C ALA A 186 0.59 -4.29 -1.63
N LEU A 187 0.22 -5.01 -0.56
CA LEU A 187 -0.13 -6.44 -0.66
C LEU A 187 -1.30 -6.68 -1.62
N GLN A 188 -2.35 -5.87 -1.50
CA GLN A 188 -3.54 -5.99 -2.35
C GLN A 188 -3.21 -5.61 -3.80
N LEU A 189 -2.40 -4.57 -4.01
CA LEU A 189 -1.90 -4.23 -5.35
C LEU A 189 -1.08 -5.37 -5.95
N GLY A 190 -0.14 -5.96 -5.19
CA GLY A 190 0.67 -7.07 -5.65
C GLY A 190 -0.17 -8.28 -6.07
N TYR A 191 -1.19 -8.63 -5.27
CA TYR A 191 -2.15 -9.67 -5.62
C TYR A 191 -2.90 -9.33 -6.91
N HIS A 192 -3.46 -8.11 -6.99
CA HIS A 192 -4.23 -7.64 -8.14
C HIS A 192 -3.43 -7.67 -9.45
N LEU A 193 -2.16 -7.29 -9.39
CA LEU A 193 -1.24 -7.31 -10.52
C LEU A 193 -0.86 -8.73 -10.96
N GLY A 194 -1.07 -9.76 -10.13
CA GLY A 194 -0.79 -11.17 -10.45
C GLY A 194 0.50 -11.74 -9.86
N PHE A 195 1.19 -10.99 -8.98
CA PHE A 195 2.39 -11.51 -8.32
C PHE A 195 2.06 -12.66 -7.37
N SER A 196 2.94 -13.66 -7.35
CA SER A 196 2.79 -14.87 -6.53
C SER A 196 3.54 -14.78 -5.19
N ASN A 197 4.57 -13.95 -5.11
CA ASN A 197 5.32 -13.71 -3.87
C ASN A 197 5.44 -12.22 -3.63
N ILE A 198 5.15 -11.78 -2.40
CA ILE A 198 5.39 -10.42 -1.94
C ILE A 198 6.47 -10.45 -0.87
N VAL A 199 7.51 -9.63 -1.03
CA VAL A 199 8.62 -9.52 -0.07
C VAL A 199 8.60 -8.13 0.54
N LEU A 200 8.30 -8.05 1.83
CA LEU A 200 8.19 -6.83 2.60
C LEU A 200 9.55 -6.41 3.17
N VAL A 201 9.96 -5.18 2.85
CA VAL A 201 11.21 -4.57 3.32
C VAL A 201 10.87 -3.29 4.09
N GLY A 202 11.48 -3.06 5.25
CA GLY A 202 11.16 -1.87 6.06
C GLY A 202 9.80 -1.91 6.76
N VAL A 203 9.19 -3.09 6.92
CA VAL A 203 7.91 -3.25 7.63
C VAL A 203 8.20 -3.65 9.08
N ASP A 204 8.76 -2.71 9.84
CA ASP A 204 9.22 -2.97 11.21
C ASP A 204 8.06 -2.93 12.22
N MET A 205 7.08 -2.04 12.01
CA MET A 205 5.93 -1.88 12.91
C MET A 205 6.33 -1.70 14.40
N GLY A 206 7.52 -1.15 14.64
CA GLY A 206 8.14 -1.06 15.96
C GLY A 206 7.42 -0.10 16.90
N THR A 207 7.58 -0.36 18.20
CA THR A 207 7.11 0.51 19.28
C THR A 207 8.03 1.72 19.43
N GLY A 208 7.49 2.87 19.81
CA GLY A 208 8.13 4.21 19.88
C GLY A 208 9.44 4.40 20.68
N THR A 209 10.27 3.38 20.90
CA THR A 209 11.65 3.50 21.42
C THR A 209 12.69 3.74 20.31
N GLN A 210 12.33 3.51 19.04
CA GLN A 210 13.01 4.10 17.88
C GLN A 210 11.97 4.76 16.96
N PRO A 211 11.47 5.96 17.31
CA PRO A 211 10.53 6.68 16.47
C PRO A 211 11.29 7.15 15.23
N GLY A 212 11.08 6.50 14.10
CA GLY A 212 11.71 6.96 12.87
C GLY A 212 11.30 6.16 11.67
N ARG A 213 11.00 6.88 10.60
CA ARG A 213 11.19 6.36 9.25
C ARG A 213 12.69 6.48 8.94
N PHE A 214 13.28 5.61 8.13
CA PHE A 214 14.73 5.63 7.87
C PHE A 214 15.23 6.98 7.30
N TYR A 215 14.33 7.79 6.71
CA TYR A 215 14.62 9.09 6.12
C TYR A 215 14.27 10.29 7.02
N GLU A 216 13.76 10.05 8.23
CA GLU A 216 13.44 11.10 9.21
C GLU A 216 14.49 11.08 10.33
N GLN A 217 15.02 12.25 10.71
CA GLN A 217 15.91 12.42 11.86
C GLN A 217 15.33 13.47 12.82
N GLY A 218 15.39 13.21 14.13
CA GLY A 218 15.04 14.18 15.18
C GLY A 218 13.58 14.69 15.12
N ASP A 219 13.39 15.96 15.53
CA ASP A 219 12.08 16.61 15.66
C ASP A 219 11.29 16.79 14.33
N ALA A 220 11.89 16.41 13.19
CA ALA A 220 11.24 16.43 11.88
C ALA A 220 10.43 15.14 11.59
N ALA A 221 10.41 14.16 12.49
CA ALA A 221 9.60 12.96 12.35
C ALA A 221 8.10 13.29 12.37
N LEU A 222 7.35 12.81 11.38
CA LEU A 222 5.91 12.98 11.39
C LEU A 222 5.26 12.02 12.41
N PRO A 223 4.21 12.45 13.13
CA PRO A 223 3.51 11.56 14.05
C PRO A 223 2.96 10.35 13.29
N SER A 224 3.12 9.17 13.88
CA SER A 224 2.63 7.90 13.35
C SER A 224 1.60 7.31 14.29
N ARG A 225 0.52 6.77 13.73
CA ARG A 225 -0.54 6.08 14.49
C ARG A 225 -0.38 4.56 14.50
N LEU A 226 0.76 4.05 14.02
CA LEU A 226 0.98 2.60 13.87
C LEU A 226 0.83 1.87 15.21
N ASP A 227 1.35 2.41 16.32
CA ASP A 227 1.24 1.79 17.64
C ASP A 227 -0.22 1.76 18.14
N GLU A 228 -0.97 2.84 17.94
CA GLU A 228 -2.39 2.94 18.33
C GLU A 228 -3.28 1.99 17.51
N ASP A 229 -2.99 1.85 16.22
CA ASP A 229 -3.80 1.06 15.30
C ASP A 229 -3.35 -0.42 15.23
N TYR A 230 -2.25 -0.80 15.89
CA TYR A 230 -1.62 -2.11 15.71
C TYR A 230 -2.55 -3.27 16.07
N ASP A 231 -2.98 -3.34 17.34
CA ASP A 231 -3.72 -4.49 17.87
C ASP A 231 -5.15 -4.54 17.33
N ASP A 232 -5.72 -3.39 16.97
CA ASP A 232 -7.12 -3.26 16.54
C ASP A 232 -7.32 -3.41 15.04
N TYR A 233 -6.33 -3.05 14.22
CA TYR A 233 -6.48 -3.00 12.77
C TYR A 233 -5.33 -3.67 12.02
N ILE A 234 -4.07 -3.32 12.31
CA ILE A 234 -2.93 -3.81 11.53
C ILE A 234 -2.78 -5.31 11.71
N LEU A 235 -2.57 -5.79 12.94
CA LEU A 235 -2.39 -7.21 13.22
C LEU A 235 -3.60 -8.04 12.75
N PRO A 236 -4.86 -7.69 13.07
CA PRO A 236 -6.03 -8.41 12.54
C PRO A 236 -6.13 -8.45 11.00
N SER A 237 -5.61 -7.43 10.30
CA SER A 237 -5.59 -7.41 8.83
C SER A 237 -4.55 -8.38 8.27
N PHE A 238 -3.36 -8.46 8.87
CA PHE A 238 -2.36 -9.47 8.51
C PHE A 238 -2.80 -10.88 8.88
N GLU A 239 -3.54 -11.07 9.98
CA GLU A 239 -4.17 -12.35 10.31
C GLU A 239 -5.17 -12.78 9.23
N LEU A 240 -6.04 -11.88 8.77
CA LEU A 240 -6.97 -12.17 7.68
C LEU A 240 -6.23 -12.63 6.41
N VAL A 241 -5.14 -11.94 6.05
CA VAL A 241 -4.32 -12.30 4.87
C VAL A 241 -3.71 -13.69 5.04
N ALA A 242 -3.10 -13.98 6.18
CA ALA A 242 -2.51 -15.29 6.45
C ALA A 242 -3.57 -16.41 6.44
N GLU A 243 -4.76 -16.15 6.96
CA GLU A 243 -5.85 -17.13 7.06
C GLU A 243 -6.55 -17.42 5.73
N ARG A 244 -6.74 -16.40 4.87
CA ARG A 244 -7.67 -16.50 3.72
C ARG A 244 -7.07 -16.17 2.36
N VAL A 245 -5.88 -15.59 2.33
CA VAL A 245 -5.27 -15.10 1.08
C VAL A 245 -3.96 -15.82 0.80
N VAL A 246 -3.14 -16.05 1.82
CA VAL A 246 -1.89 -16.81 1.67
C VAL A 246 -2.18 -18.26 1.34
N GLY A 247 -1.47 -18.79 0.35
CA GLY A 247 -1.59 -20.16 -0.12
C GLY A 247 -0.56 -20.48 -1.20
N PRO A 248 -0.73 -21.59 -1.95
CA PRO A 248 0.22 -22.01 -2.98
C PRO A 248 0.45 -20.98 -4.10
N HIS A 249 -0.53 -20.11 -4.35
CA HIS A 249 -0.51 -19.15 -5.45
C HIS A 249 -0.20 -17.71 -5.01
N PHE A 250 -0.14 -17.44 -3.71
CA PHE A 250 0.16 -16.12 -3.17
C PHE A 250 0.82 -16.25 -1.79
N ARG A 251 2.06 -15.79 -1.66
CA ARG A 251 2.85 -15.88 -0.43
C ARG A 251 3.39 -14.51 -0.03
N VAL A 252 3.52 -14.26 1.26
CA VAL A 252 4.02 -13.00 1.79
C VAL A 252 5.17 -13.29 2.75
N PHE A 253 6.29 -12.60 2.56
CA PHE A 253 7.52 -12.75 3.34
C PHE A 253 7.99 -11.39 3.85
N GLY A 254 8.80 -11.38 4.91
CA GLY A 254 9.43 -10.17 5.45
C GLY A 254 10.94 -10.29 5.51
N LEU A 255 11.66 -9.19 5.31
CA LEU A 255 13.12 -9.12 5.55
C LEU A 255 13.50 -8.52 6.91
N SER A 256 12.58 -7.80 7.54
CA SER A 256 12.83 -7.20 8.85
C SER A 256 12.86 -8.26 9.96
N GLN A 257 14.04 -8.44 10.56
CA GLN A 257 14.24 -9.35 11.69
C GLN A 257 13.66 -8.79 13.00
N SER A 258 13.48 -7.46 13.08
CA SER A 258 12.93 -6.76 14.23
C SER A 258 11.44 -6.44 14.10
N SER A 259 10.77 -6.96 13.06
CA SER A 259 9.35 -6.66 12.82
C SER A 259 8.46 -7.10 14.00
N ARG A 260 7.56 -6.22 14.43
CA ARG A 260 6.49 -6.54 15.41
C ARG A 260 5.49 -7.55 14.84
N LEU A 261 5.37 -7.65 13.50
CA LEU A 261 4.52 -8.65 12.87
C LEU A 261 5.03 -10.07 13.21
N PRO A 262 4.16 -10.97 13.71
CA PRO A 262 4.55 -12.34 14.03
C PRO A 262 5.03 -13.10 12.79
N GLU A 263 6.11 -13.86 12.95
CA GLU A 263 6.68 -14.70 11.88
C GLU A 263 5.70 -15.76 11.36
N ARG A 264 4.78 -16.23 12.21
CA ARG A 264 3.68 -17.14 11.81
C ARG A 264 2.73 -16.53 10.76
N LEU A 265 2.65 -15.20 10.68
CA LEU A 265 1.81 -14.48 9.71
C LEU A 265 2.61 -14.07 8.48
N VAL A 266 3.86 -13.63 8.70
CA VAL A 266 4.78 -13.18 7.67
C VAL A 266 6.15 -13.82 7.94
N PRO A 267 6.43 -14.99 7.34
CA PRO A 267 7.71 -15.67 7.52
C PRO A 267 8.88 -14.78 7.11
N ARG A 268 9.97 -14.86 7.88
CA ARG A 268 11.14 -14.01 7.67
C ARG A 268 12.15 -14.69 6.77
N LEU A 269 12.67 -13.95 5.80
CA LEU A 269 13.76 -14.39 4.94
C LEU A 269 15.04 -13.63 5.30
N SER A 270 16.16 -14.32 5.18
CA SER A 270 17.47 -13.72 4.93
C SER A 270 17.61 -13.32 3.46
N LEU A 271 18.64 -12.55 3.13
CA LEU A 271 18.94 -12.20 1.73
C LEU A 271 19.26 -13.45 0.89
N ASP A 272 19.99 -14.43 1.44
CA ASP A 272 20.29 -15.68 0.73
C ASP A 272 19.02 -16.50 0.43
N GLN A 273 18.06 -16.51 1.36
CA GLN A 273 16.77 -17.14 1.13
C GLN A 273 15.92 -16.37 0.12
N LEU A 274 16.02 -15.04 0.07
CA LEU A 274 15.40 -14.25 -0.98
C LEU A 274 16.00 -14.57 -2.35
N ASP A 275 17.33 -14.69 -2.46
CA ASP A 275 17.97 -15.07 -3.72
C ASP A 275 17.53 -16.46 -4.17
N ALA A 276 17.45 -17.42 -3.22
CA ALA A 276 16.94 -18.75 -3.51
C ALA A 276 15.48 -18.75 -3.97
N LEU A 277 14.63 -17.91 -3.37
CA LEU A 277 13.24 -17.73 -3.80
C LEU A 277 13.16 -17.18 -5.23
N LEU A 278 13.98 -16.18 -5.55
CA LEU A 278 14.02 -15.55 -6.87
C LEU A 278 14.56 -16.49 -7.94
N ALA A 279 15.55 -17.33 -7.61
CA ALA A 279 16.09 -18.34 -8.53
C ALA A 279 15.10 -19.48 -8.83
N ALA A 280 14.08 -19.67 -8.00
CA ALA A 280 13.05 -20.69 -8.15
C ALA A 280 11.74 -20.17 -8.76
N SER A 281 11.63 -18.86 -9.04
CA SER A 281 10.41 -18.18 -9.52
C SER A 281 10.35 -18.06 -11.05
#